data_AF-M3E3T7-F1
#
_entry.id   AF-M3E3T7-F1
#
_cell.length_a   1.000
_cell.length_b   1.000
_cell.length_c   1.000
_cell.angle_alpha   90.00
_cell.angle_beta   90.00
_cell.angle_gamma   90.00
#
_symmetry.space_group_name_H-M   'P 1'
#
loop_
_entity.id
_entity.type
_entity.pdbx_description
1 polymer ?
#
loop_
_entity_poly.entity_id
_entity_poly.type
_entity_poly.pdbx_seq_one_letter_code
_entity_poly.pdbx_strand_id
1 'polypeptide(L)'
;MEFSFPLPGNPIFDYVLLPCFIFLSRVTDVSIGTIRVILLTREKKGIAASLGFLEVLLWVVVITQVIKNLNNVFCYLAYAGGFATGTFIGMILEEKLAIGFSLLRIISPQNGSEIADKLSEAGYRVTIMNGHGSRGPVKIVFTV
;
A
#
# COMPACT_ATOMS: atom_id res chain seq x y z
N MET A 1 -1.32 -22.71 -27.33
CA MET A 1 -0.78 -23.39 -26.14
C MET A 1 -1.93 -23.49 -25.16
N GLU A 2 -2.71 -24.56 -25.25
CA GLU A 2 -3.82 -24.79 -24.34
C GLU A 2 -3.23 -25.12 -22.97
N PHE A 3 -3.42 -24.24 -22.00
CA PHE A 3 -3.18 -24.57 -20.60
C PHE A 3 -4.26 -25.57 -20.18
N SER A 4 -3.97 -26.86 -20.39
CA SER A 4 -4.79 -27.98 -19.93
C SER A 4 -4.70 -28.04 -18.40
N PHE A 5 -5.56 -27.26 -17.72
CA PHE A 5 -5.82 -27.46 -16.30
C PHE A 5 -6.51 -28.82 -16.09
N PRO A 6 -6.27 -29.51 -14.96
CA PRO A 6 -6.72 -30.88 -14.75
C PRO A 6 -8.25 -30.97 -14.82
N LEU A 7 -8.72 -32.08 -15.40
CA LEU A 7 -10.12 -32.38 -15.70
C LEU A 7 -11.05 -32.20 -14.48
N PRO A 8 -12.31 -31.76 -14.69
CA PRO A 8 -13.34 -31.76 -13.65
C PRO A 8 -13.58 -33.21 -13.22
N GLY A 9 -13.33 -33.52 -11.95
CA GLY A 9 -13.45 -34.88 -11.44
C GLY A 9 -12.78 -35.17 -10.10
N ASN A 10 -11.98 -34.26 -9.55
CA ASN A 10 -11.40 -34.41 -8.22
C ASN A 10 -11.99 -33.36 -7.25
N PRO A 11 -12.90 -33.74 -6.34
CA PRO A 11 -13.62 -32.79 -5.49
C PRO A 11 -12.69 -31.93 -4.61
N ILE A 12 -11.49 -32.44 -4.28
CA ILE A 12 -10.49 -31.67 -3.53
C ILE A 12 -9.97 -30.48 -4.36
N PHE A 13 -9.81 -30.65 -5.68
CA PHE A 13 -9.33 -29.59 -6.54
C PHE A 13 -10.35 -28.46 -6.66
N ASP A 14 -11.61 -28.83 -6.91
CA ASP A 14 -12.70 -27.88 -7.12
C ASP A 14 -13.05 -27.10 -5.86
N TYR A 15 -13.06 -27.75 -4.69
CA TYR A 15 -13.51 -27.12 -3.43
C TYR A 15 -12.39 -26.52 -2.57
N VAL A 16 -11.11 -26.86 -2.80
CA VAL A 16 -10.00 -26.38 -1.96
C VAL A 16 -8.91 -25.69 -2.77
N LEU A 17 -8.31 -26.38 -3.75
CA LEU A 17 -7.16 -25.84 -4.48
C LEU A 17 -7.53 -24.63 -5.33
N LEU A 18 -8.64 -24.71 -6.07
CA LEU A 18 -9.10 -23.62 -6.92
C LEU A 18 -9.49 -22.36 -6.11
N PRO A 19 -10.34 -22.44 -5.05
CA PRO A 19 -10.58 -21.31 -4.17
C PRO A 19 -9.29 -20.74 -3.53
N CYS A 20 -8.37 -21.60 -3.08
CA CYS A 20 -7.11 -21.13 -2.49
C CYS A 20 -6.27 -20.33 -3.50
N PHE A 21 -6.19 -20.80 -4.75
CA PHE A 21 -5.50 -20.10 -5.82
C PHE A 21 -6.16 -18.75 -6.15
N ILE A 22 -7.50 -18.70 -6.20
CA ILE A 22 -8.27 -17.46 -6.40
C ILE A 22 -7.97 -16.48 -5.26
N PHE A 23 -7.99 -16.95 -4.01
CA PHE A 23 -7.71 -16.13 -2.83
C PHE A 23 -6.32 -15.51 -2.91
N LEU A 24 -5.27 -16.32 -3.10
CA LEU A 24 -3.89 -15.83 -3.17
C LEU A 24 -3.69 -14.86 -4.33
N SER A 25 -4.25 -15.18 -5.50
CA SER A 25 -4.17 -14.31 -6.68
C SER A 25 -4.85 -12.96 -6.43
N ARG A 26 -6.01 -12.93 -5.75
CA ARG A 26 -6.68 -11.67 -5.37
C ARG A 26 -5.90 -10.88 -4.33
N VAL A 27 -5.28 -11.54 -3.36
CA VAL A 27 -4.43 -10.86 -2.37
C VAL A 27 -3.27 -10.14 -3.09
N THR A 28 -2.59 -10.84 -3.99
CA THR A 28 -1.48 -10.27 -4.77
C THR A 28 -1.95 -9.14 -5.69
N ASP A 29 -3.06 -9.32 -6.41
CA ASP A 29 -3.61 -8.30 -7.31
C ASP A 29 -3.91 -6.98 -6.58
N VAL A 30 -4.65 -7.05 -5.47
CA VAL A 30 -5.00 -5.85 -4.70
C VAL A 30 -3.76 -5.19 -4.09
N SER A 31 -2.81 -5.99 -3.59
CA SER A 31 -1.54 -5.46 -3.05
C SER A 31 -0.73 -4.72 -4.13
N ILE A 32 -0.66 -5.26 -5.35
CA ILE A 32 -0.02 -4.60 -6.50
C ILE A 32 -0.75 -3.30 -6.82
N GLY A 33 -2.08 -3.30 -6.81
CA GLY A 33 -2.91 -2.11 -7.02
C GLY A 33 -2.57 -0.98 -6.05
N THR A 34 -2.38 -1.30 -4.76
CA THR A 34 -1.96 -0.31 -3.75
C THR A 34 -0.55 0.24 -4.05
N ILE A 35 0.41 -0.63 -4.35
CA ILE A 35 1.78 -0.20 -4.71
C ILE A 35 1.76 0.70 -5.94
N ARG A 36 0.95 0.38 -6.96
CA ARG A 36 0.79 1.21 -8.16
C ARG A 36 0.34 2.62 -7.80
N VAL A 37 -0.67 2.76 -6.94
CA VAL A 37 -1.16 4.07 -6.48
C VAL A 37 -0.05 4.87 -5.80
N ILE A 38 0.75 4.24 -4.92
CA ILE A 38 1.89 4.89 -4.26
C ILE A 38 2.98 5.30 -5.27
N LEU A 39 3.22 4.49 -6.30
CA LEU A 39 4.20 4.82 -7.33
C LEU A 39 3.74 5.99 -8.22
N LEU A 40 2.42 6.13 -8.43
CA LEU A 40 1.85 7.29 -9.12
C LEU A 40 2.06 8.57 -8.33
N THR A 41 1.88 8.56 -7.00
CA THR A 41 2.14 9.73 -6.15
C THR A 41 3.63 10.09 -6.07
N ARG A 42 4.52 9.14 -6.35
CA ARG A 42 5.98 9.33 -6.42
C ARG A 42 6.53 9.64 -7.82
N GLU A 43 5.67 9.99 -8.77
CA GLU A 43 6.00 10.30 -10.16
C GLU A 43 6.74 9.17 -10.94
N LYS A 44 6.75 7.93 -10.44
CA LYS A 44 7.37 6.77 -11.08
C LYS A 44 6.44 6.13 -12.12
N LYS A 45 6.03 6.93 -13.10
CA LYS A 45 4.98 6.62 -14.09
C LYS A 45 5.23 5.33 -14.88
N GLY A 46 6.46 5.06 -15.29
CA GLY A 46 6.80 3.87 -16.09
C GLY A 46 6.56 2.54 -15.35
N ILE A 47 6.99 2.46 -14.09
CA ILE A 47 6.81 1.27 -13.25
C ILE A 47 5.32 1.09 -12.93
N ALA A 48 4.63 2.18 -12.59
CA ALA A 48 3.19 2.15 -12.31
C ALA A 48 2.38 1.63 -13.52
N ALA A 49 2.71 2.06 -14.74
CA ALA A 49 2.05 1.59 -15.96
C ALA A 49 2.29 0.08 -16.20
N SER A 50 3.52 -0.41 -16.03
CA SER A 50 3.83 -1.84 -16.18
C SER A 50 3.10 -2.72 -15.15
N LEU A 51 3.00 -2.25 -13.90
CA LEU A 51 2.26 -2.96 -12.86
C LEU A 51 0.76 -2.99 -13.15
N GLY A 52 0.20 -1.87 -13.62
CA GLY A 52 -1.22 -1.81 -14.00
C GLY A 52 -1.56 -2.76 -15.15
N PHE A 53 -0.67 -2.94 -16.12
CA PHE A 53 -0.85 -3.93 -17.18
C PHE A 53 -0.88 -5.37 -16.64
N LEU A 54 0.08 -5.72 -15.78
CA LEU A 54 0.15 -7.06 -15.17
C LEU A 54 -1.03 -7.34 -14.23
N GLU A 55 -1.45 -6.34 -13.45
CA GLU A 55 -2.63 -6.39 -12.58
C GLU A 55 -3.89 -6.73 -13.37
N VAL A 56 -4.18 -5.98 -14.44
CA VAL A 56 -5.39 -6.23 -15.25
C VAL A 56 -5.37 -7.62 -15.89
N LEU A 57 -4.21 -8.13 -16.32
CA LEU A 57 -4.10 -9.50 -16.83
C LEU A 57 -4.44 -10.55 -15.76
N LEU A 58 -3.90 -10.40 -14.55
CA LEU A 58 -4.23 -11.28 -13.42
C LEU A 58 -5.72 -11.21 -13.09
N TRP A 59 -6.29 -10.01 -13.04
CA TRP A 59 -7.71 -9.80 -12.76
C TRP A 59 -8.60 -10.54 -13.77
N VAL A 60 -8.33 -10.40 -15.07
CA VAL A 60 -9.10 -11.08 -16.15
C VAL A 60 -9.02 -12.61 -16.02
N VAL A 61 -7.84 -13.15 -15.70
CA VAL A 61 -7.66 -14.60 -15.52
C VAL A 61 -8.48 -15.09 -14.32
N VAL A 62 -8.40 -14.40 -13.18
CA VAL A 62 -9.08 -14.81 -11.94
C VAL A 62 -10.60 -14.69 -12.08
N ILE A 63 -11.11 -13.59 -12.61
CA ILE A 63 -12.57 -13.40 -12.75
C ILE A 63 -13.16 -14.42 -13.71
N THR A 64 -12.44 -14.79 -14.77
CA THR A 64 -12.86 -15.86 -15.69
C THR A 64 -12.99 -17.20 -14.96
N GLN A 65 -12.10 -17.51 -14.02
CA GLN A 65 -12.19 -18.75 -13.24
C GLN A 65 -13.39 -18.73 -12.28
N VAL A 66 -13.68 -17.59 -11.65
CA VAL A 66 -14.87 -17.45 -10.80
C VAL A 66 -16.16 -17.63 -11.62
N ILE A 67 -16.24 -17.00 -12.79
CA ILE A 67 -17.41 -17.10 -13.69
C ILE A 67 -17.56 -18.50 -14.30
N LYS A 68 -16.48 -19.27 -14.47
CA LYS A 68 -16.58 -20.68 -14.89
C LYS A 68 -17.07 -21.59 -13.77
N ASN A 69 -16.90 -21.19 -12.51
CA ASN A 69 -17.20 -22.00 -11.33
C ASN A 69 -18.31 -21.38 -10.46
N LEU A 70 -19.37 -20.85 -11.10
CA LEU A 70 -20.47 -20.13 -10.43
C LEU A 70 -21.24 -20.98 -9.40
N ASN A 71 -21.18 -22.30 -9.51
CA ASN A 71 -21.88 -23.22 -8.60
C ASN A 71 -21.12 -23.43 -7.27
N ASN A 72 -19.90 -22.91 -7.14
CA ASN A 72 -19.05 -23.11 -5.98
C ASN A 72 -18.98 -21.86 -5.10
N VAL A 73 -19.75 -21.85 -4.00
CA VAL A 73 -19.78 -20.76 -3.01
C VAL A 73 -18.38 -20.43 -2.46
N PHE A 74 -17.50 -21.44 -2.33
CA PHE A 74 -16.14 -21.23 -1.83
C PHE A 74 -15.30 -20.36 -2.78
N CYS A 75 -15.54 -20.39 -4.09
CA CYS A 75 -14.83 -19.52 -5.04
C CYS A 75 -15.19 -18.04 -4.81
N TYR A 76 -16.44 -17.73 -4.49
CA TYR A 76 -16.87 -16.36 -4.16
C TYR A 76 -16.32 -15.89 -2.82
N LEU A 77 -16.37 -16.75 -1.79
CA LEU A 77 -15.80 -16.44 -0.48
C LEU A 77 -14.29 -16.24 -0.58
N ALA A 78 -13.59 -17.05 -1.37
CA ALA A 78 -12.18 -16.88 -1.64
C ALA A 78 -11.88 -15.57 -2.40
N TYR A 79 -12.71 -15.21 -3.39
CA TYR A 79 -12.55 -13.96 -4.12
C TYR A 79 -12.75 -12.73 -3.22
N ALA A 80 -13.84 -12.70 -2.46
CA ALA A 80 -14.17 -11.61 -1.54
C ALA A 80 -13.18 -11.54 -0.37
N GLY A 81 -12.84 -12.69 0.22
CA GLY A 81 -11.85 -12.80 1.29
C GLY A 81 -10.46 -12.38 0.82
N GLY A 82 -10.04 -12.81 -0.36
CA GLY A 82 -8.76 -12.44 -0.96
C GLY A 82 -8.67 -10.95 -1.22
N PHE A 83 -9.78 -10.32 -1.64
CA PHE A 83 -9.85 -8.86 -1.79
C PHE A 83 -9.71 -8.14 -0.45
N ALA A 84 -10.44 -8.56 0.58
CA ALA A 84 -10.38 -7.97 1.92
C ALA A 84 -8.99 -8.11 2.54
N THR A 85 -8.39 -9.31 2.50
CA THR A 85 -7.03 -9.56 3.00
C THR A 85 -5.99 -8.82 2.18
N GLY A 86 -6.14 -8.78 0.85
CA GLY A 86 -5.26 -8.01 -0.03
C GLY A 86 -5.30 -6.52 0.27
N THR A 87 -6.47 -5.98 0.63
CA THR A 87 -6.62 -4.58 1.04
C THR A 87 -5.89 -4.33 2.36
N PHE A 88 -6.03 -5.23 3.34
CA PHE A 88 -5.33 -5.13 4.61
C PHE A 88 -3.80 -5.18 4.46
N ILE A 89 -3.30 -6.13 3.66
CA ILE A 89 -1.86 -6.22 3.34
C ILE A 89 -1.40 -4.98 2.56
N GLY A 90 -2.21 -4.50 1.62
CA GLY A 90 -1.99 -3.27 0.88
C GLY A 90 -1.80 -2.06 1.81
N MET A 91 -2.66 -1.90 2.82
CA MET A 91 -2.51 -0.84 3.83
C MET A 91 -1.20 -0.96 4.60
N ILE A 92 -0.80 -2.17 5.02
CA ILE A 92 0.49 -2.37 5.70
C ILE A 92 1.67 -2.02 4.77
N LEU A 93 1.59 -2.38 3.49
CA LEU A 93 2.60 -2.03 2.49
C LEU A 93 2.64 -0.52 2.26
N GLU A 94 1.48 0.14 2.22
CA GLU A 94 1.37 1.59 2.14
C GLU A 94 2.04 2.24 3.33
N GLU A 95 1.72 1.86 4.57
CA GLU A 95 2.35 2.40 5.78
C GLU A 95 3.87 2.26 5.73
N LYS A 96 4.38 1.08 5.35
CA LYS A 96 5.82 0.82 5.26
C LYS A 96 6.51 1.61 4.14
N LEU A 97 5.84 1.80 3.01
CA LEU A 97 6.38 2.58 1.90
C LEU A 97 6.27 4.09 2.19
N ALA A 98 5.21 4.52 2.86
CA ALA A 98 4.92 5.90 3.27
C ALA A 98 5.76 6.37 4.48
N ILE A 99 6.69 5.54 4.98
CA ILE A 99 7.80 5.98 5.84
C ILE A 99 8.67 6.94 5.01
N GLY A 100 8.21 8.18 4.90
CA GLY A 100 8.91 9.33 4.37
C GLY A 100 9.32 10.26 5.50
N PHE A 101 9.93 11.38 5.14
CA PHE A 101 10.35 12.38 6.09
C PHE A 101 9.14 13.00 6.81
N SER A 102 9.15 12.99 8.15
CA SER A 102 8.13 13.66 8.95
C SER A 102 8.63 15.06 9.27
N LEU A 103 8.04 16.07 8.62
CA LEU A 103 8.41 17.47 8.86
C LEU A 103 7.86 17.90 10.22
N LEU A 104 8.73 17.95 11.22
CA LEU A 104 8.41 18.39 12.56
C LEU A 104 8.63 19.90 12.64
N ARG A 105 7.54 20.63 12.86
CA ARG A 105 7.52 22.09 12.98
C ARG A 105 7.15 22.47 14.40
N ILE A 106 8.13 23.00 15.13
CA ILE A 106 7.96 23.43 16.51
C ILE A 106 7.89 24.96 16.53
N ILE A 107 6.80 25.52 17.06
CA ILE A 107 6.64 26.97 17.21
C ILE A 107 6.73 27.28 18.70
N SER A 108 7.81 27.94 19.11
CA SER A 108 8.02 28.28 20.51
C SER A 108 8.23 29.78 20.70
N PRO A 109 7.45 30.46 21.56
CA PRO A 109 7.68 31.85 21.93
C PRO A 109 8.97 32.06 22.72
N GLN A 110 9.38 31.05 23.50
CA GLN A 110 10.58 31.07 24.34
C GLN A 110 11.37 29.76 24.13
N ASN A 111 12.68 29.78 24.29
CA ASN A 111 13.55 28.59 24.20
C ASN A 111 13.58 27.87 22.84
N GLY A 112 13.13 28.50 21.75
CA GLY A 112 13.19 27.88 20.42
C GLY A 112 14.61 27.56 19.94
N SER A 113 15.61 28.31 20.39
CA SER A 113 17.03 27.97 20.15
C SER A 113 17.47 26.73 20.93
N GLU A 114 17.16 26.66 22.22
CA GLU A 114 17.53 25.51 23.07
C GLU A 114 16.92 24.20 22.55
N ILE A 115 15.68 24.26 22.04
CA ILE A 115 15.02 23.11 21.39
C ILE A 115 15.78 22.69 20.13
N ALA A 116 16.19 23.66 19.30
CA ALA A 116 16.95 23.37 18.09
C ALA A 116 18.33 22.79 18.40
N ASP A 117 19.01 23.30 19.43
CA ASP A 117 20.32 22.82 19.85
C ASP A 117 20.23 21.37 20.35
N LYS A 118 19.25 21.05 21.20
CA LYS A 118 18.99 19.67 21.66
C LYS A 118 18.64 18.72 20.51
N LEU A 119 17.88 19.16 19.51
CA LEU A 119 17.58 18.37 18.32
C LEU A 119 18.83 18.16 17.45
N SER A 120 19.68 19.18 17.33
CA SER A 120 20.95 19.09 16.60
C SER A 120 21.92 18.14 17.30
N GLU A 121 22.03 18.20 18.63
CA GLU A 121 22.86 17.28 19.44
C GLU A 121 22.38 15.83 19.34
N ALA A 122 21.07 15.62 19.20
CA ALA A 122 20.48 14.31 18.95
C ALA A 122 20.68 13.80 17.50
N GLY A 123 21.37 14.57 16.64
CA GLY A 123 21.72 14.17 15.28
C GLY A 123 20.72 14.57 14.19
N TYR A 124 19.69 15.36 14.52
CA TYR A 124 18.71 15.84 13.55
C TYR A 124 19.16 17.11 12.82
N ARG A 125 18.79 17.25 11.54
CA ARG A 125 19.02 18.49 10.79
C ARG A 125 17.93 19.50 11.10
N VAL A 126 18.29 20.53 11.85
CA VAL A 126 17.38 21.62 12.23
C VAL A 126 17.60 22.87 11.38
N THR A 127 16.50 23.55 11.05
CA THR A 127 16.49 24.90 10.48
C THR A 127 15.64 25.80 11.36
N ILE A 128 16.19 26.96 11.75
CA ILE A 128 15.50 27.93 12.62
C ILE A 128 15.07 29.13 11.79
N MET A 129 13.82 29.54 11.94
CA MET A 129 13.26 30.75 11.34
C MET A 129 12.63 31.63 12.43
N ASN A 130 12.93 32.93 12.40
CA ASN A 130 12.25 33.89 13.27
C ASN A 130 10.87 34.22 12.67
N GLY A 131 9.84 34.22 13.51
CA GLY A 131 8.46 34.56 13.15
C GLY A 131 7.84 35.55 14.12
N HIS A 132 6.66 36.04 13.79
CA HIS A 132 5.83 36.84 14.68
C HIS A 132 4.47 36.16 14.83
N GLY A 133 4.12 35.80 16.06
CA GLY A 133 2.79 35.33 16.43
C GLY A 133 1.92 36.47 16.93
N SER A 134 0.63 36.18 17.15
CA SER A 134 -0.34 37.16 17.67
C SER A 134 0.03 37.74 19.04
N ARG A 135 0.94 37.09 19.80
CA ARG A 135 1.40 37.51 21.13
C ARG A 135 2.86 38.01 21.15
N GLY A 136 3.48 38.20 19.98
CA GLY A 136 4.87 38.69 19.87
C GLY A 136 5.80 37.78 19.06
N PRO A 137 7.13 37.99 19.14
CA PRO A 137 8.10 37.22 18.37
C PRO A 137 8.11 35.74 18.82
N VAL A 138 8.23 34.84 17.85
CA VAL A 138 8.33 33.39 18.07
C VAL A 138 9.47 32.82 17.22
N LYS A 139 10.04 31.68 17.62
CA LYS A 139 10.94 30.91 16.76
C LYS A 139 10.22 29.68 16.23
N ILE A 140 10.40 29.43 14.94
CA ILE A 140 9.88 28.28 14.23
C ILE A 140 11.07 27.38 13.91
N VAL A 141 11.10 26.19 14.49
CA VAL A 141 12.13 25.18 14.25
C VAL A 141 11.55 24.12 13.33
N PHE A 142 12.26 23.83 12.25
CA PHE A 142 11.96 22.77 11.31
C PHE A 142 13.00 21.66 11.45
N THR A 143 12.55 20.41 11.51
CA THR A 143 13.41 19.22 11.39
C THR A 143 12.74 18.20 10.49
N VAL A 144 13.54 17.37 9.83
CA VAL A 144 13.17 16.42 8.78
C VAL A 144 13.67 15.03 9.13
#